data_AF-A0A4U1JK17-F1
#
_entry.id   AF-A0A4U1JK17-F1
#
_cell.length_a   1.000
_cell.length_b   1.000
_cell.length_c   1.000
_cell.angle_alpha   90.00
_cell.angle_beta   90.00
_cell.angle_gamma   90.00
#
_symmetry.space_group_name_H-M   'P 1'
#
loop_
_entity.id
_entity.type
_entity.pdbx_description
1 polymer ?
#
loop_
_entity_poly.entity_id
_entity_poly.type
_entity_poly.pdbx_seq_one_letter_code
_entity_poly.pdbx_strand_id
1 'polypeptide(L)'
;MSDDREQRETTRPVTARNLIDWEQALSVLGMERWWPFFEAMGLPPALATAPEPTARLSRRYIEERAAAEKGSGAPPSERRFLEERERLERYFQDVGAELDTASAAALRVWCVVHVVDEHASNALTTWDHLFGRLCGTTTDEGLTVPPDLPATLLERICALVQAGVDPKAGRELRRRVQAAAEPSATAWEAWLEARAAYGAGDGERIGVVEASADLVKIILSQAATRRVLQGLERNLAPAEQEALRSWARRQAERIGLPDPAWP
;
A
#
# COMPACT_ATOMS: atom_id res chain seq x y z
N MET A 1 12.95 -14.49 -14.70
CA MET A 1 12.32 -14.65 -13.38
C MET A 1 11.37 -13.50 -13.01
N SER A 2 11.27 -12.41 -13.79
CA SER A 2 10.34 -11.28 -13.52
C SER A 2 8.88 -11.58 -13.94
N ASP A 3 8.67 -12.25 -15.07
CA ASP A 3 7.32 -12.50 -15.62
C ASP A 3 6.42 -13.39 -14.73
N ASP A 4 6.97 -14.44 -14.11
CA ASP A 4 6.21 -15.34 -13.23
C ASP A 4 5.71 -14.66 -11.95
N ARG A 5 6.38 -13.59 -11.51
CA ARG A 5 6.03 -12.86 -10.29
C ARG A 5 4.94 -11.84 -10.56
N GLU A 6 5.07 -11.08 -11.65
CA GLU A 6 4.09 -10.10 -12.09
C GLU A 6 2.77 -10.80 -12.49
N GLN A 7 2.85 -12.00 -13.08
CA GLN A 7 1.67 -12.87 -13.30
C GLN A 7 1.06 -13.40 -12.00
N ARG A 8 1.84 -13.69 -10.94
CA ARG A 8 1.29 -14.10 -9.63
C ARG A 8 0.64 -12.93 -8.88
N GLU A 9 1.18 -11.73 -9.01
CA GLU A 9 0.66 -10.53 -8.36
C GLU A 9 -0.64 -10.04 -9.03
N THR A 10 -0.81 -10.24 -10.34
CA THR A 10 -2.08 -9.96 -11.05
C THR A 10 -3.18 -10.98 -10.80
N THR A 11 -2.84 -12.20 -10.35
CA THR A 11 -3.76 -13.34 -10.26
C THR A 11 -4.28 -13.65 -8.85
N ARG A 12 -3.90 -12.87 -7.82
CA ARG A 12 -4.45 -13.09 -6.48
C ARG A 12 -5.98 -12.95 -6.50
N PRO A 13 -6.72 -13.95 -5.99
CA PRO A 13 -8.17 -13.92 -6.04
C PRO A 13 -8.71 -12.87 -5.08
N VAL A 14 -9.71 -12.11 -5.54
CA VAL A 14 -10.62 -11.40 -4.64
C VAL A 14 -11.29 -12.45 -3.77
N THR A 15 -11.31 -12.26 -2.46
CA THR A 15 -11.98 -13.14 -1.51
C THR A 15 -12.96 -12.32 -0.69
N ALA A 16 -14.01 -12.93 -0.15
CA ALA A 16 -14.95 -12.22 0.71
C ALA A 16 -14.26 -11.49 1.88
N ARG A 17 -13.11 -12.01 2.34
CA ARG A 17 -12.30 -11.44 3.42
C ARG A 17 -11.59 -10.14 3.04
N ASN A 18 -11.16 -9.97 1.78
CA ASN A 18 -10.38 -8.80 1.35
C ASN A 18 -11.20 -7.71 0.63
N LEU A 19 -12.53 -7.88 0.54
CA LEU A 19 -13.42 -6.91 -0.11
C LEU A 19 -13.48 -5.55 0.59
N ILE A 20 -13.21 -5.49 1.90
CA ILE A 20 -13.12 -4.23 2.66
C ILE A 20 -11.86 -3.49 2.25
N ASP A 21 -10.75 -4.22 2.11
CA ASP A 21 -9.47 -3.63 1.74
C ASP A 21 -9.57 -3.02 0.33
N TRP A 22 -10.17 -3.72 -0.62
CA TRP A 22 -10.48 -3.17 -1.95
C TRP A 22 -11.27 -1.85 -1.89
N GLU A 23 -12.26 -1.76 -1.02
CA GLU A 23 -13.06 -0.55 -0.85
C GLU A 23 -12.22 0.61 -0.32
N GLN A 24 -11.31 0.36 0.63
CA GLN A 24 -10.39 1.38 1.13
C GLN A 24 -9.43 1.86 0.03
N ALA A 25 -8.88 0.95 -0.78
CA ALA A 25 -8.02 1.30 -1.92
C ALA A 25 -8.76 2.22 -2.90
N LEU A 26 -9.97 1.84 -3.29
CA LEU A 26 -10.78 2.61 -4.23
C LEU A 26 -11.28 3.93 -3.63
N SER A 27 -11.47 4.01 -2.31
CA SER A 27 -11.78 5.26 -1.62
C SER A 27 -10.63 6.25 -1.75
N VAL A 28 -9.38 5.79 -1.54
CA VAL A 28 -8.18 6.62 -1.74
C VAL A 28 -8.10 7.13 -3.18
N LEU A 29 -8.35 6.26 -4.18
CA LEU A 29 -8.31 6.64 -5.59
C LEU A 29 -9.42 7.63 -5.97
N GLY A 30 -10.59 7.53 -5.32
CA GLY A 30 -11.74 8.40 -5.54
C GLY A 30 -11.61 9.81 -4.93
N MET A 31 -10.74 10.02 -3.95
CA MET A 31 -10.62 11.30 -3.24
C MET A 31 -9.56 12.22 -3.86
N GLU A 32 -10.00 13.42 -4.27
CA GLU A 32 -9.14 14.45 -4.90
C GLU A 32 -7.97 14.89 -4.04
N ARG A 33 -8.17 14.94 -2.72
CA ARG A 33 -7.14 15.30 -1.74
C ARG A 33 -5.90 14.39 -1.79
N TRP A 34 -6.01 13.17 -2.31
CA TRP A 34 -4.89 12.22 -2.34
C TRP A 34 -4.11 12.23 -3.65
N TRP A 35 -4.63 12.88 -4.71
CA TRP A 35 -3.98 12.94 -6.02
C TRP A 35 -2.53 13.43 -5.98
N PRO A 36 -2.16 14.45 -5.18
CA PRO A 36 -0.76 14.91 -5.10
C PRO A 36 0.23 13.87 -4.59
N PHE A 37 -0.23 12.73 -4.07
CA PHE A 37 0.59 11.65 -3.55
C PHE A 37 0.65 10.42 -4.46
N PHE A 38 -0.10 10.39 -5.57
CA PHE A 38 -0.27 9.19 -6.39
C PHE A 38 1.05 8.65 -6.95
N GLU A 39 1.91 9.53 -7.45
CA GLU A 39 3.25 9.16 -7.92
C GLU A 39 4.10 8.57 -6.78
N ALA A 40 4.09 9.22 -5.61
CA ALA A 40 4.86 8.77 -4.45
C ALA A 40 4.33 7.45 -3.86
N MET A 41 3.04 7.16 -4.05
CA MET A 41 2.42 5.89 -3.70
C MET A 41 2.77 4.76 -4.69
N GLY A 42 3.46 5.07 -5.80
CA GLY A 42 3.84 4.08 -6.80
C GLY A 42 2.70 3.69 -7.74
N LEU A 43 1.68 4.54 -7.91
CA LEU A 43 0.66 4.35 -8.94
C LEU A 43 1.27 4.46 -10.35
N PRO A 44 0.65 3.83 -11.36
CA PRO A 44 1.15 3.92 -12.73
C PRO A 44 1.21 5.38 -13.22
N PRO A 45 2.22 5.78 -14.01
CA PRO A 45 2.40 7.17 -14.42
C PRO A 45 1.19 7.80 -15.11
N ALA A 46 0.45 7.02 -15.90
CA ALA A 46 -0.77 7.46 -16.55
C ALA A 46 -1.83 7.90 -15.53
N LEU A 47 -1.98 7.15 -14.44
CA LEU A 47 -2.94 7.44 -13.37
C LEU A 47 -2.45 8.59 -12.48
N ALA A 48 -1.15 8.66 -12.19
CA ALA A 48 -0.59 9.73 -11.38
C ALA A 48 -0.66 11.10 -12.08
N THR A 49 -0.57 11.12 -13.42
CA THR A 49 -0.59 12.36 -14.22
C THR A 49 -2.01 12.82 -14.57
N ALA A 50 -2.94 11.88 -14.75
CA ALA A 50 -4.34 12.14 -15.05
C ALA A 50 -5.24 11.27 -14.16
N PRO A 51 -5.44 11.65 -12.89
CA PRO A 51 -6.17 10.84 -11.91
C PRO A 51 -7.70 10.85 -12.11
N GLU A 52 -8.25 11.81 -12.85
CA GLU A 52 -9.69 12.04 -12.99
C GLU A 52 -10.48 10.82 -13.51
N PRO A 53 -10.02 10.09 -14.55
CA PRO A 53 -10.69 8.89 -15.04
C PRO A 53 -10.79 7.82 -13.96
N THR A 54 -9.68 7.49 -13.30
CA THR A 54 -9.64 6.48 -12.23
C THR A 54 -10.49 6.92 -11.04
N ALA A 55 -10.39 8.17 -10.61
CA ALA A 55 -11.19 8.69 -9.52
C ALA A 55 -12.68 8.54 -9.81
N ARG A 56 -13.14 8.95 -11.01
CA ARG A 56 -14.56 8.79 -11.41
C ARG A 56 -15.00 7.32 -11.39
N LEU A 57 -14.18 6.41 -11.91
CA LEU A 57 -14.48 4.97 -11.92
C LEU A 57 -14.51 4.39 -10.50
N SER A 58 -13.61 4.81 -9.62
CA SER A 58 -13.59 4.36 -8.22
C SER A 58 -14.82 4.87 -7.46
N ARG A 59 -15.21 6.14 -7.66
CA ARG A 59 -16.44 6.73 -7.10
C ARG A 59 -17.67 5.94 -7.54
N ARG A 60 -17.79 5.67 -8.85
CA ARG A 60 -18.88 4.87 -9.42
C ARG A 60 -18.92 3.47 -8.82
N TYR A 61 -17.78 2.79 -8.69
CA TYR A 61 -17.73 1.47 -8.05
C TYR A 61 -18.30 1.49 -6.63
N ILE A 62 -17.86 2.46 -5.81
CA ILE A 62 -18.29 2.60 -4.41
C ILE A 62 -19.79 2.93 -4.32
N GLU A 63 -20.27 3.83 -5.16
CA GLU A 63 -21.68 4.22 -5.24
C GLU A 63 -22.58 3.04 -5.63
N GLU A 64 -22.19 2.27 -6.65
CA GLU A 64 -22.96 1.10 -7.08
C GLU A 64 -22.96 -0.01 -6.02
N ARG A 65 -21.83 -0.22 -5.32
CA ARG A 65 -21.74 -1.15 -4.19
C ARG A 65 -22.68 -0.71 -3.08
N ALA A 66 -22.59 0.54 -2.63
CA ALA A 66 -23.45 1.10 -1.59
C ALA A 66 -24.95 1.02 -1.95
N ALA A 67 -25.31 1.14 -3.23
CA ALA A 67 -26.67 0.95 -3.71
C ALA A 67 -27.13 -0.52 -3.61
N ALA A 68 -26.25 -1.48 -3.93
CA ALA A 68 -26.54 -2.91 -3.83
C ALA A 68 -26.73 -3.38 -2.38
N GLU A 69 -25.99 -2.79 -1.42
CA GLU A 69 -26.13 -3.12 0.00
C GLU A 69 -27.48 -2.71 0.59
N LYS A 70 -28.05 -1.60 0.09
CA LYS A 70 -29.32 -1.04 0.57
C LYS A 70 -30.55 -1.93 0.29
N GLY A 71 -30.40 -3.00 -0.51
CA GLY A 71 -31.47 -3.94 -0.87
C GLY A 71 -31.35 -5.33 -0.24
N SER A 72 -30.30 -5.61 0.53
CA SER A 72 -29.92 -6.96 0.94
C SER A 72 -29.88 -7.10 2.46
N GLY A 73 -31.03 -7.37 3.08
CA GLY A 73 -31.12 -7.73 4.51
C GLY A 73 -30.63 -9.16 4.82
N ALA A 74 -29.98 -9.83 3.86
CA ALA A 74 -29.52 -11.20 3.97
C ALA A 74 -27.99 -11.27 4.21
N PRO A 75 -27.51 -12.27 4.97
CA PRO A 75 -26.08 -12.48 5.13
C PRO A 75 -25.38 -12.67 3.77
N PRO A 76 -24.08 -12.33 3.64
CA PRO A 76 -23.37 -12.41 2.37
C PRO A 76 -23.46 -13.83 1.81
N SER A 77 -24.25 -14.02 0.77
CA SER A 77 -24.32 -15.28 0.04
C SER A 77 -23.12 -15.37 -0.90
N GLU A 78 -22.77 -16.59 -1.29
CA GLU A 78 -21.78 -16.85 -2.36
C GLU A 78 -22.09 -16.04 -3.63
N ARG A 79 -23.38 -15.79 -3.90
CA ARG A 79 -23.85 -14.92 -4.97
C ARG A 79 -23.40 -13.46 -4.81
N ARG A 80 -23.50 -12.86 -3.62
CA ARG A 80 -23.03 -11.48 -3.36
C ARG A 80 -21.52 -11.37 -3.59
N PHE A 81 -20.77 -12.39 -3.22
CA PHE A 81 -19.33 -12.44 -3.50
C PHE A 81 -19.02 -12.50 -5.01
N LEU A 82 -19.75 -13.32 -5.77
CA LEU A 82 -19.59 -13.38 -7.23
C LEU A 82 -19.94 -12.04 -7.90
N GLU A 83 -21.02 -11.39 -7.47
CA GLU A 83 -21.44 -10.07 -7.96
C GLU A 83 -20.37 -8.99 -7.68
N GLU A 84 -19.75 -9.00 -6.50
CA GLU A 84 -18.66 -8.08 -6.17
C GLU A 84 -17.38 -8.35 -6.98
N ARG A 85 -17.04 -9.62 -7.20
CA ARG A 85 -15.92 -10.00 -8.06
C ARG A 85 -16.14 -9.53 -9.50
N GLU A 86 -17.35 -9.70 -10.04
CA GLU A 86 -17.71 -9.19 -11.37
C GLU A 86 -17.66 -7.66 -11.43
N ARG A 87 -18.09 -6.97 -10.37
CA ARG A 87 -18.01 -5.51 -10.29
C ARG A 87 -16.55 -5.01 -10.31
N LEU A 88 -15.67 -5.66 -9.55
CA LEU A 88 -14.24 -5.36 -9.55
C LEU A 88 -13.58 -5.64 -10.91
N GLU A 89 -13.94 -6.75 -11.56
CA GLU A 89 -13.41 -7.06 -12.89
C GLU A 89 -13.87 -6.02 -13.92
N ARG A 90 -15.15 -5.61 -13.89
CA ARG A 90 -15.65 -4.51 -14.72
C ARG A 90 -14.93 -3.19 -14.43
N TYR A 91 -14.63 -2.88 -13.17
CA TYR A 91 -13.86 -1.69 -12.82
C TYR A 91 -12.50 -1.67 -13.54
N PHE A 92 -11.74 -2.78 -13.51
CA PHE A 92 -10.45 -2.85 -14.21
C PHE A 92 -10.58 -2.84 -15.73
N GLN A 93 -11.64 -3.43 -16.27
CA GLN A 93 -11.95 -3.34 -17.71
C GLN A 93 -12.26 -1.90 -18.12
N ASP A 94 -13.06 -1.18 -17.33
CA ASP A 94 -13.39 0.23 -17.57
C ASP A 94 -12.12 1.11 -17.47
N VAL A 95 -11.25 0.88 -16.47
CA VAL A 95 -9.93 1.56 -16.39
C VAL A 95 -9.09 1.26 -17.64
N GLY A 96 -9.08 0.02 -18.10
CA GLY A 96 -8.33 -0.39 -19.29
C GLY A 96 -8.86 0.21 -20.59
N ALA A 97 -10.17 0.44 -20.67
CA ALA A 97 -10.83 1.06 -21.80
C ALA A 97 -10.63 2.59 -21.84
N GLU A 98 -10.59 3.24 -20.67
CA GLU A 98 -10.41 4.69 -20.58
C GLU A 98 -8.95 5.15 -20.62
N LEU A 99 -8.02 4.35 -20.08
CA LEU A 99 -6.60 4.64 -20.07
C LEU A 99 -5.87 3.71 -21.04
N ASP A 100 -5.50 2.52 -20.57
CA ASP A 100 -4.93 1.43 -21.36
C ASP A 100 -4.84 0.14 -20.52
N THR A 101 -4.71 -1.00 -21.19
CA THR A 101 -4.64 -2.32 -20.53
C THR A 101 -3.45 -2.46 -19.58
N ALA A 102 -2.30 -1.84 -19.88
CA ALA A 102 -1.11 -1.94 -19.03
C ALA A 102 -1.30 -1.15 -17.73
N SER A 103 -1.88 0.05 -17.80
CA SER A 103 -2.27 0.87 -16.65
C SER A 103 -3.30 0.18 -15.76
N ALA A 104 -4.29 -0.50 -16.35
CA ALA A 104 -5.25 -1.29 -15.60
C ALA A 104 -4.61 -2.49 -14.88
N ALA A 105 -3.72 -3.22 -15.57
CA ALA A 105 -2.98 -4.32 -14.97
C ALA A 105 -2.07 -3.85 -13.82
N ALA A 106 -1.35 -2.75 -14.03
CA ALA A 106 -0.47 -2.16 -13.01
C ALA A 106 -1.26 -1.62 -11.81
N LEU A 107 -2.43 -1.01 -12.02
CA LEU A 107 -3.34 -0.62 -10.93
C LEU A 107 -3.81 -1.83 -10.12
N ARG A 108 -4.14 -2.94 -10.80
CA ARG A 108 -4.55 -4.18 -10.14
C ARG A 108 -3.44 -4.71 -9.24
N VAL A 109 -2.20 -4.76 -9.75
CA VAL A 109 -1.03 -5.14 -8.95
C VAL A 109 -0.84 -4.22 -7.76
N TRP A 110 -0.94 -2.90 -7.97
CA TRP A 110 -0.81 -1.91 -6.91
C TRP A 110 -1.83 -2.15 -5.78
N CYS A 111 -3.11 -2.33 -6.10
CA CYS A 111 -4.14 -2.62 -5.10
C CYS A 111 -3.86 -3.97 -4.41
N VAL A 112 -3.43 -4.99 -5.15
CA VAL A 112 -3.13 -6.30 -4.57
C VAL A 112 -1.99 -6.20 -3.56
N VAL A 113 -0.88 -5.59 -3.93
CA VAL A 113 0.33 -5.51 -3.11
C VAL A 113 0.10 -4.69 -1.83
N HIS A 114 -0.54 -3.53 -1.97
CA HIS A 114 -0.60 -2.56 -0.87
C HIS A 114 -1.79 -2.76 0.05
N VAL A 115 -2.84 -3.42 -0.44
CA VAL A 115 -4.13 -3.40 0.26
C VAL A 115 -4.68 -4.80 0.48
N VAL A 116 -4.45 -5.74 -0.44
CA VAL A 116 -5.03 -7.10 -0.34
C VAL A 116 -4.06 -8.12 0.23
N ASP A 117 -2.77 -7.98 -0.08
CA ASP A 117 -1.72 -8.90 0.32
C ASP A 117 -1.17 -8.52 1.69
N GLU A 118 -1.88 -8.93 2.75
CA GLU A 118 -1.46 -8.71 4.13
C GLU A 118 -0.02 -9.21 4.37
N HIS A 119 0.41 -10.30 3.73
CA HIS A 119 1.77 -10.81 3.89
C HIS A 119 2.83 -9.90 3.25
N ALA A 120 2.62 -9.45 2.00
CA ALA A 120 3.55 -8.51 1.37
C ALA A 120 3.54 -7.14 2.05
N SER A 121 2.36 -6.64 2.43
CA SER A 121 2.19 -5.40 3.19
C SER A 121 2.92 -5.46 4.53
N ASN A 122 2.78 -6.57 5.27
CA ASN A 122 3.51 -6.80 6.52
C ASN A 122 5.02 -6.93 6.29
N ALA A 123 5.46 -7.64 5.26
CA ALA A 123 6.87 -7.77 4.93
C ALA A 123 7.52 -6.41 4.63
N LEU A 124 6.86 -5.55 3.84
CA LEU A 124 7.32 -4.19 3.56
C LEU A 124 7.35 -3.33 4.84
N THR A 125 6.35 -3.47 5.71
CA THR A 125 6.32 -2.77 7.00
C THR A 125 7.44 -3.23 7.93
N THR A 126 7.75 -4.53 7.97
CA THR A 126 8.90 -5.06 8.70
C THR A 126 10.20 -4.49 8.14
N TRP A 127 10.38 -4.47 6.82
CA TRP A 127 11.57 -3.89 6.19
C TRP A 127 11.77 -2.40 6.50
N ASP A 128 10.70 -1.60 6.48
CA ASP A 128 10.75 -0.18 6.86
C ASP A 128 11.31 -0.01 8.29
N HIS A 129 10.81 -0.80 9.24
CA HIS A 129 11.31 -0.81 10.61
C HIS A 129 12.78 -1.26 10.69
N LEU A 130 13.15 -2.31 9.95
CA LEU A 130 14.52 -2.84 9.96
C LEU A 130 15.51 -1.85 9.35
N PHE A 131 15.16 -1.14 8.27
CA PHE A 131 15.98 -0.07 7.70
C PHE A 131 16.14 1.10 8.67
N GLY A 132 15.06 1.48 9.34
CA GLY A 132 15.02 2.35 10.52
C GLY A 132 16.20 2.11 11.47
N ARG A 133 16.33 0.85 11.87
CA ARG A 133 17.29 0.40 12.87
C ARG A 133 18.70 0.19 12.31
N LEU A 134 18.81 -0.40 11.13
CA LEU A 134 20.11 -0.70 10.50
C LEU A 134 20.90 0.58 10.21
N CYS A 135 20.21 1.64 9.79
CA CYS A 135 20.84 2.87 9.32
C CYS A 135 20.78 3.99 10.36
N GLY A 136 20.33 3.69 11.58
CA GLY A 136 20.20 4.67 12.68
C GLY A 136 19.21 5.80 12.38
N THR A 137 18.22 5.56 11.52
CA THR A 137 17.18 6.54 11.19
C THR A 137 16.04 6.56 12.22
N THR A 138 15.98 5.57 13.14
CA THR A 138 15.20 5.59 14.37
C THR A 138 16.12 5.50 15.60
N THR A 139 16.02 6.46 16.54
CA THR A 139 16.96 6.62 17.66
C THR A 139 16.43 6.20 19.02
N ASP A 140 15.13 5.93 19.16
CA ASP A 140 14.49 6.03 20.48
C ASP A 140 14.29 4.69 21.21
N GLU A 141 14.55 3.55 20.56
CA GLU A 141 14.58 2.26 21.26
C GLU A 141 15.94 1.62 21.13
N GLY A 142 16.72 1.77 22.20
CA GLY A 142 18.04 1.19 22.36
C GLY A 142 18.01 -0.32 22.21
N LEU A 143 18.33 -0.79 21.01
CA LEU A 143 18.80 -2.13 20.70
C LEU A 143 19.57 -2.02 19.37
N THR A 144 20.75 -1.39 19.44
CA THR A 144 21.78 -1.47 18.39
C THR A 144 22.26 -2.91 18.32
N VAL A 145 21.64 -3.72 17.47
CA VAL A 145 22.10 -5.09 17.24
C VAL A 145 23.29 -5.02 16.29
N PRO A 146 24.40 -5.74 16.55
CA PRO A 146 25.51 -5.79 15.62
C PRO A 146 24.99 -6.25 14.27
N PRO A 147 25.31 -5.54 13.17
CA PRO A 147 24.80 -5.92 11.87
C PRO A 147 25.32 -7.31 11.47
N ASP A 148 26.42 -7.81 12.06
CA ASP A 148 27.14 -9.02 11.62
C ASP A 148 27.31 -9.05 10.07
N LEU A 149 27.31 -7.87 9.46
CA LEU A 149 27.56 -7.61 8.05
C LEU A 149 28.94 -6.96 7.96
N PRO A 150 29.73 -7.27 6.91
CA PRO A 150 30.96 -6.55 6.64
C PRO A 150 30.73 -5.04 6.61
N ALA A 151 31.65 -4.26 7.20
CA ALA A 151 31.52 -2.80 7.29
C ALA A 151 31.28 -2.13 5.93
N THR A 152 31.97 -2.61 4.89
CA THR A 152 31.80 -2.12 3.51
C THR A 152 30.42 -2.42 2.92
N LEU A 153 29.82 -3.56 3.28
CA LEU A 153 28.45 -3.90 2.90
C LEU A 153 27.45 -3.02 3.64
N LEU A 154 27.67 -2.81 4.95
CA LEU A 154 26.83 -1.94 5.76
C LEU A 154 26.82 -0.50 5.23
N GLU A 155 27.99 0.07 4.92
CA GLU A 155 28.10 1.42 4.34
C GLU A 155 27.31 1.56 3.04
N ARG A 156 27.39 0.56 2.15
CA ARG A 156 26.63 0.54 0.89
C ARG A 156 25.12 0.44 1.12
N ILE A 157 24.69 -0.41 2.04
CA ILE A 157 23.27 -0.54 2.39
C ILE A 157 22.77 0.77 2.98
N CYS A 158 23.48 1.35 3.94
CA CYS A 158 23.12 2.64 4.55
C CYS A 158 23.01 3.76 3.53
N ALA A 159 23.94 3.84 2.57
CA ALA A 159 23.87 4.82 1.51
C ALA A 159 22.61 4.66 0.63
N LEU A 160 22.25 3.43 0.27
CA LEU A 160 21.03 3.14 -0.51
C LEU A 160 19.74 3.41 0.28
N VAL A 161 19.72 3.04 1.56
CA VAL A 161 18.58 3.30 2.47
C VAL A 161 18.41 4.80 2.66
N GLN A 162 19.47 5.55 2.96
CA GLN A 162 19.38 7.01 3.16
C GLN A 162 18.98 7.75 1.88
N ALA A 163 19.36 7.22 0.71
CA ALA A 163 18.92 7.76 -0.58
C ALA A 163 17.42 7.51 -0.86
N GLY A 164 16.86 6.39 -0.39
CA GLY A 164 15.46 6.01 -0.65
C GLY A 164 14.47 6.33 0.48
N VAL A 165 14.95 6.44 1.72
CA VAL A 165 14.19 6.68 2.96
C VAL A 165 14.90 7.81 3.71
N ASP A 166 14.70 9.06 3.26
CA ASP A 166 15.11 10.23 4.03
C ASP A 166 14.09 10.46 5.17
N PRO A 167 14.48 10.37 6.46
CA PRO A 167 13.57 10.58 7.58
C PRO A 167 12.96 11.98 7.60
N LYS A 168 13.64 13.00 7.07
CA LYS A 168 13.10 14.36 6.96
C LYS A 168 12.02 14.41 5.89
N ALA A 169 12.30 13.91 4.69
CA ALA A 169 11.29 13.80 3.63
C ALA A 169 10.07 12.98 4.07
N GLY A 170 10.27 11.86 4.79
CA GLY A 170 9.18 11.05 5.31
C GLY A 170 8.31 11.80 6.34
N ARG A 171 8.92 12.58 7.25
CA ARG A 171 8.15 13.43 8.18
C ARG A 171 7.37 14.53 7.46
N GLU A 172 7.99 15.18 6.48
CA GLU A 172 7.34 16.23 5.71
C GLU A 172 6.17 15.68 4.89
N LEU A 173 6.35 14.52 4.27
CA LEU A 173 5.32 13.83 3.53
C LEU A 173 4.12 13.46 4.43
N ARG A 174 4.37 12.92 5.63
CA ARG A 174 3.30 12.65 6.61
C ARG A 174 2.55 13.91 7.04
N ARG A 175 3.26 15.04 7.22
CA ARG A 175 2.62 16.34 7.51
C ARG A 175 1.75 16.81 6.36
N ARG A 176 2.21 16.66 5.11
CA ARG A 176 1.42 17.00 3.92
C ARG A 176 0.16 16.14 3.80
N VAL A 177 0.25 14.84 4.10
CA VAL A 177 -0.94 13.97 4.14
C VAL A 177 -1.91 14.41 5.22
N GLN A 178 -1.42 14.73 6.42
CA GLN A 178 -2.28 15.24 7.50
C GLN A 178 -2.95 16.56 7.11
N ALA A 179 -2.20 17.50 6.54
CA ALA A 179 -2.72 18.77 6.07
C ALA A 179 -3.73 18.62 4.92
N ALA A 180 -3.67 17.55 4.13
CA ALA A 180 -4.66 17.21 3.11
C ALA A 180 -5.92 16.51 3.69
N ALA A 181 -5.85 16.00 4.93
CA ALA A 181 -7.00 15.45 5.64
C ALA A 181 -7.91 16.55 6.23
N GLU A 182 -7.35 17.70 6.59
CA GLU A 182 -8.03 18.83 7.26
C GLU A 182 -9.03 19.67 6.43
N PRO A 183 -8.91 19.86 5.08
CA PRO A 183 -9.79 20.73 4.31
C PRO A 183 -11.24 20.24 4.27
N SER A 184 -12.16 21.16 3.96
CA SER A 184 -13.59 20.87 3.78
C SER A 184 -13.82 19.77 2.76
N ALA A 185 -14.57 18.74 3.16
CA ALA A 185 -14.90 17.61 2.32
C ALA A 185 -15.64 18.05 1.05
N THR A 186 -15.26 17.44 -0.09
CA THR A 186 -16.09 17.54 -1.31
C THR A 186 -17.46 16.91 -1.05
N ALA A 187 -18.46 17.20 -1.89
CA ALA A 187 -19.79 16.60 -1.75
C ALA A 187 -19.74 15.06 -1.77
N TRP A 188 -18.84 14.47 -2.56
CA TRP A 188 -18.66 13.02 -2.62
C TRP A 188 -18.01 12.47 -1.34
N GLU A 189 -16.98 13.15 -0.81
CA GLU A 189 -16.34 12.75 0.44
C GLU A 189 -17.30 12.84 1.64
N ALA A 190 -18.12 13.89 1.70
CA ALA A 190 -19.15 14.03 2.71
C ALA A 190 -20.22 12.92 2.59
N TRP A 191 -20.59 12.54 1.36
CA TRP A 191 -21.48 11.41 1.11
C TRP A 191 -20.87 10.08 1.57
N LEU A 192 -19.57 9.87 1.35
CA LEU A 192 -18.86 8.64 1.71
C LEU A 192 -18.71 8.53 3.24
N GLU A 193 -18.31 9.61 3.90
CA GLU A 193 -18.21 9.71 5.37
C GLU A 193 -19.54 9.42 6.09
N ALA A 194 -20.66 9.80 5.48
CA ALA A 194 -21.98 9.52 6.05
C ALA A 194 -22.39 8.04 5.97
N ARG A 195 -21.64 7.19 5.27
CA ARG A 195 -22.05 5.82 4.91
C ARG A 195 -21.08 4.75 5.40
N ALA A 196 -19.80 5.07 5.43
CA ALA A 196 -18.77 4.14 5.85
C ALA A 196 -18.01 4.70 7.05
N ALA A 197 -17.52 3.79 7.89
CA ALA A 197 -16.57 4.10 8.94
C ALA A 197 -15.79 2.82 9.21
N TYR A 198 -14.48 2.95 9.41
CA TYR A 198 -13.57 1.82 9.53
C TYR A 198 -13.18 1.60 10.99
N GLY A 199 -12.80 0.38 11.34
CA GLY A 199 -12.32 0.09 12.69
C GLY A 199 -10.89 0.59 12.88
N ALA A 200 -10.60 1.18 14.04
CA ALA A 200 -9.26 1.66 14.42
C ALA A 200 -8.58 0.78 15.50
N GLY A 201 -9.15 -0.39 15.81
CA GLY A 201 -8.77 -1.20 16.97
C GLY A 201 -9.65 -0.90 18.19
N ASP A 202 -9.64 -1.79 19.20
CA ASP A 202 -10.36 -1.64 20.48
C ASP A 202 -11.85 -1.23 20.41
N GLY A 203 -12.51 -1.52 19.28
CA GLY A 203 -13.91 -1.15 19.03
C GLY A 203 -14.12 0.32 18.62
N GLU A 204 -13.05 1.10 18.47
CA GLU A 204 -13.11 2.46 17.97
C GLU A 204 -13.38 2.49 16.46
N ARG A 205 -14.14 3.49 16.01
CA ARG A 205 -14.44 3.71 14.60
C ARG A 205 -13.94 5.09 14.19
N ILE A 206 -13.20 5.11 13.10
CA ILE A 206 -12.69 6.34 12.47
C ILE A 206 -13.43 6.61 11.15
N GLY A 207 -13.44 7.88 10.77
CA GLY A 207 -14.01 8.33 9.50
C GLY A 207 -13.25 7.77 8.31
N VAL A 208 -13.87 7.81 7.14
CA VAL A 208 -13.27 7.33 5.88
C VAL A 208 -12.05 8.16 5.50
N VAL A 209 -12.09 9.47 5.68
CA VAL A 209 -10.98 10.38 5.38
C VAL A 209 -9.80 10.11 6.30
N GLU A 210 -10.05 9.90 7.59
CA GLU A 210 -9.02 9.58 8.57
C GLU A 210 -8.36 8.23 8.26
N ALA A 211 -9.18 7.19 8.03
CA ALA A 211 -8.69 5.88 7.62
C ALA A 211 -7.91 5.93 6.30
N SER A 212 -8.37 6.73 5.33
CA SER A 212 -7.68 6.94 4.05
C SER A 212 -6.34 7.64 4.25
N ALA A 213 -6.26 8.63 5.16
CA ALA A 213 -5.01 9.31 5.47
C ALA A 213 -3.99 8.33 6.06
N ASP A 214 -4.41 7.45 6.97
CA ASP A 214 -3.53 6.44 7.55
C ASP A 214 -3.10 5.39 6.52
N LEU A 215 -4.01 4.93 5.66
CA LEU A 215 -3.66 4.05 4.55
C LEU A 215 -2.66 4.72 3.60
N VAL A 216 -2.87 5.98 3.23
CA VAL A 216 -1.93 6.73 2.38
C VAL A 216 -0.55 6.82 3.04
N LYS A 217 -0.45 7.09 4.35
CA LYS A 217 0.84 7.10 5.07
C LYS A 217 1.54 5.74 5.00
N ILE A 218 0.79 4.65 5.18
CA ILE A 218 1.31 3.27 5.09
C ILE A 218 1.84 3.00 3.68
N ILE A 219 1.04 3.27 2.65
CA ILE A 219 1.41 3.03 1.25
C ILE A 219 2.66 3.83 0.87
N LEU A 220 2.77 5.08 1.28
CA LEU A 220 3.95 5.91 1.01
C LEU A 220 5.22 5.34 1.64
N SER A 221 5.14 4.84 2.89
CA SER A 221 6.27 4.16 3.55
C SER A 221 6.67 2.88 2.82
N GLN A 222 5.67 2.08 2.42
CA GLN A 222 5.87 0.83 1.70
C GLN A 222 6.47 1.05 0.31
N ALA A 223 6.02 2.07 -0.43
CA ALA A 223 6.54 2.41 -1.74
C ALA A 223 8.00 2.90 -1.67
N ALA A 224 8.36 3.67 -0.64
CA ALA A 224 9.76 4.03 -0.36
C ALA A 224 10.62 2.80 -0.05
N THR A 225 10.13 1.92 0.83
CA THR A 225 10.80 0.68 1.22
C THR A 225 11.01 -0.26 0.03
N ARG A 226 9.99 -0.44 -0.83
CA ARG A 226 10.10 -1.25 -2.04
C ARG A 226 11.17 -0.71 -2.99
N ARG A 227 11.26 0.62 -3.17
CA ARG A 227 12.33 1.25 -3.98
C ARG A 227 13.72 0.97 -3.42
N VAL A 228 13.88 1.03 -2.10
CA VAL A 228 15.16 0.65 -1.44
C VAL A 228 15.49 -0.81 -1.69
N LEU A 229 14.54 -1.72 -1.49
CA LEU A 229 14.77 -3.16 -1.71
C LEU A 229 15.13 -3.49 -3.17
N GLN A 230 14.46 -2.84 -4.13
CA GLN A 230 14.81 -2.95 -5.56
C GLN A 230 16.21 -2.37 -5.84
N GLY A 231 16.57 -1.27 -5.18
CA GLY A 231 17.92 -0.71 -5.24
C GLY A 231 18.97 -1.68 -4.70
N LEU A 232 18.71 -2.30 -3.55
CA LEU A 232 19.59 -3.30 -2.94
C LEU A 232 19.73 -4.54 -3.83
N GLU A 233 18.64 -5.06 -4.37
CA GLU A 233 18.65 -6.22 -5.27
C GLU A 233 19.50 -5.96 -6.53
N ARG A 234 19.43 -4.76 -7.10
CA ARG A 234 20.22 -4.39 -8.28
C ARG A 234 21.70 -4.18 -7.99
N ASN A 235 22.04 -3.77 -6.76
CA ASN A 235 23.39 -3.32 -6.41
C ASN A 235 24.18 -4.31 -5.57
N LEU A 236 23.54 -5.30 -4.93
CA LEU A 236 24.19 -6.29 -4.09
C LEU A 236 24.39 -7.62 -4.85
N ALA A 237 25.53 -8.27 -4.63
CA ALA A 237 25.76 -9.62 -5.13
C ALA A 237 24.84 -10.63 -4.42
N PRO A 238 24.51 -11.79 -5.03
CA PRO A 238 23.59 -12.76 -4.44
C PRO A 238 23.96 -13.21 -3.01
N ALA A 239 25.26 -13.37 -2.72
CA ALA A 239 25.74 -13.71 -1.38
C ALA A 239 25.52 -12.58 -0.36
N GLU A 240 25.66 -11.33 -0.79
CA GLU A 240 25.39 -10.15 0.05
C GLU A 240 23.89 -9.99 0.32
N GLN A 241 23.06 -10.26 -0.70
CA GLN A 241 21.60 -10.30 -0.55
C GLN A 241 21.18 -11.37 0.47
N GLU A 242 21.77 -12.56 0.41
CA GLU A 242 21.45 -13.63 1.36
C GLU A 242 21.92 -13.31 2.78
N ALA A 243 23.11 -12.69 2.93
CA ALA A 243 23.58 -12.21 4.22
C ALA A 243 22.60 -11.18 4.84
N LEU A 244 22.10 -10.24 4.03
CA LEU A 244 21.13 -9.24 4.46
C LEU A 244 19.76 -9.88 4.80
N ARG A 245 19.27 -10.84 4.00
CA ARG A 245 18.04 -11.60 4.29
C ARG A 245 18.15 -12.37 5.60
N SER A 246 19.25 -13.08 5.78
CA SER A 246 19.53 -13.84 6.99
C SER A 246 19.61 -12.94 8.21
N TRP A 247 20.24 -11.77 8.10
CA TRP A 247 20.23 -10.76 9.15
C TRP A 247 18.81 -10.29 9.46
N ALA A 248 18.03 -9.92 8.44
CA ALA A 248 16.69 -9.36 8.60
C ALA A 248 15.73 -10.33 9.30
N ARG A 249 15.75 -11.62 8.93
CA ARG A 249 14.95 -12.65 9.60
C ARG A 249 15.26 -12.76 11.08
N ARG A 250 16.54 -12.82 11.45
CA ARG A 250 16.97 -12.87 12.86
C ARG A 250 16.53 -11.64 13.63
N GLN A 251 16.60 -10.46 12.99
CA GLN A 251 16.16 -9.23 13.64
C GLN A 251 14.66 -9.20 13.84
N ALA A 252 13.87 -9.53 12.82
CA ALA A 252 12.42 -9.57 12.89
C ALA A 252 11.94 -10.53 13.99
N GLU A 253 12.51 -11.74 14.05
CA GLU A 253 12.22 -12.72 15.11
C GLU A 253 12.53 -12.17 16.51
N ARG A 254 13.68 -11.53 16.69
CA ARG A 254 14.10 -10.96 17.98
C ARG A 254 13.14 -9.90 18.53
N ILE A 255 12.45 -9.17 17.66
CA ILE A 255 11.59 -8.04 18.02
C ILE A 255 10.10 -8.34 17.81
N GLY A 256 9.77 -9.60 17.51
CA GLY A 256 8.39 -10.05 17.32
C GLY A 256 7.71 -9.49 16.06
N LEU A 257 8.46 -9.13 15.03
CA LEU A 257 7.90 -8.73 13.74
C LEU A 257 7.73 -9.94 12.80
N PRO A 258 6.77 -9.89 11.85
CA PRO A 258 6.60 -10.91 10.82
C PRO A 258 7.86 -11.12 9.96
N ASP A 259 7.99 -12.30 9.33
CA ASP A 259 9.09 -12.62 8.42
C ASP A 259 9.22 -11.54 7.31
N PRO A 260 10.38 -10.87 7.19
CA PRO A 260 10.64 -9.88 6.16
C PRO A 260 10.93 -10.57 4.81
N ALA A 261 9.92 -11.26 4.27
CA ALA A 261 10.01 -11.89 2.96
C ALA A 261 10.47 -10.85 1.92
N TRP A 262 11.45 -11.23 1.09
CA TRP A 262 11.99 -10.32 0.08
C TRP A 262 10.93 -10.13 -1.03
N PRO A 263 10.46 -8.90 -1.28
CA PRO A 263 9.46 -8.59 -2.30
C PRO A 263 10.08 -8.60 -3.70
#